data_AF-A0AAD4V4A2-F1
#
_entry.id   AF-A0AAD4V4A2-F1
#
_cell.length_a   1.000
_cell.length_b   1.000
_cell.length_c   1.000
_cell.angle_alpha   90.00
_cell.angle_beta   90.00
_cell.angle_gamma   90.00
#
_symmetry.space_group_name_H-M   'P 1'
#
loop_
_entity.id
_entity.type
_entity.pdbx_description
1 polymer ?
#
loop_
_entity_poly.entity_id
_entity_poly.type
_entity_poly.pdbx_seq_one_letter_code
_entity_poly.pdbx_strand_id
1 'polypeptide(L)'
;MHARWVTFLQKISFVIKHTSGTSNRVADALSGRASLLVTLAQEIVGFECLKELYEDDDDFKKVRAKCSNHESQANYFLNEGYLFKGNQLCIPVSSLKEKLIRDLHGGGLSGHLDLDKTIAGLEERFYWPQLKRDVGTINLAMDFVLGLPQTQRGVDYIFVVVDRFSKMVHFIACKKTIDASNIAKLFFREVVRLHGVPTSITSDRDTKILSHFWITLWRIFGTTLNRSSTAHPQTNSQAEVTNRTLGNMVEFAYNSAVHSATRKSPFFIVYIAVPNHVVDLVKLPRG
;
A
#
# COMPACT_ATOMS: atom_id res chain seq x y z
N MET A 1 29.61 -25.03 16.18
CA MET A 1 28.43 -25.23 17.07
C MET A 1 27.63 -26.53 16.78
N HIS A 2 27.95 -27.31 15.73
CA HIS A 2 27.23 -28.56 15.38
C HIS A 2 27.58 -29.79 16.25
N ALA A 3 28.82 -29.92 16.75
CA ALA A 3 29.29 -31.13 17.44
C ALA A 3 28.71 -31.38 18.85
N ARG A 4 28.20 -30.34 19.53
CA ARG A 4 27.67 -30.44 20.90
C ARG A 4 26.28 -31.08 20.98
N TRP A 5 25.47 -30.94 19.93
CA TRP A 5 24.11 -31.48 19.92
C TRP A 5 24.08 -32.98 19.58
N VAL A 6 24.96 -33.41 18.67
CA VAL A 6 25.09 -34.84 18.31
C VAL A 6 25.54 -35.67 19.51
N THR A 7 26.52 -35.18 20.28
CA THR A 7 27.02 -35.85 21.49
C THR A 7 26.03 -35.85 22.65
N PHE A 8 25.07 -34.92 22.67
CA PHE A 8 23.95 -34.92 23.62
C PHE A 8 22.87 -35.92 23.21
N LEU A 9 22.46 -35.90 21.94
CA LEU A 9 21.41 -36.80 21.42
C LEU A 9 21.83 -38.27 21.43
N GLN A 10 23.12 -38.57 21.26
CA GLN A 10 23.66 -39.93 21.39
C GLN A 10 23.49 -40.53 22.79
N LYS A 11 23.27 -39.71 23.84
CA LYS A 11 23.04 -40.18 25.21
C LYS A 11 21.60 -40.59 25.48
N ILE A 12 20.70 -40.33 24.55
CA ILE A 12 19.27 -40.56 24.71
C ILE A 12 18.86 -41.63 23.70
N SER A 13 18.21 -42.71 24.15
CA SER A 13 17.60 -43.67 23.23
C SER A 13 16.33 -43.06 22.65
N PHE A 14 16.33 -42.77 21.36
CA PHE A 14 15.15 -42.25 20.65
C PHE A 14 14.88 -43.06 19.39
N VAL A 15 13.61 -43.03 18.94
CA VAL A 15 13.16 -43.62 17.68
C VAL A 15 12.62 -42.50 16.82
N ILE A 16 13.23 -42.29 15.65
CA ILE A 16 12.73 -41.32 14.67
C ILE A 16 11.45 -41.89 14.07
N LYS A 17 10.31 -41.25 14.35
CA LYS A 17 9.04 -41.60 13.73
C LYS A 17 8.64 -40.49 12.77
N HIS A 18 8.49 -40.83 11.50
CA HIS A 18 7.90 -39.94 10.52
C HIS A 18 6.47 -39.58 10.93
N THR A 19 6.19 -38.29 11.07
CA THR A 19 4.87 -37.75 11.38
C THR A 19 4.40 -36.95 10.16
N SER A 20 3.15 -37.13 9.72
CA SER A 20 2.66 -36.40 8.54
C SER A 20 2.57 -34.90 8.83
N GLY A 21 2.87 -34.07 7.83
CA GLY A 21 2.94 -32.60 7.98
C GLY A 21 1.67 -31.96 8.55
N THR A 22 0.50 -32.56 8.37
CA THR A 22 -0.76 -32.08 8.98
C THR A 22 -0.75 -32.11 10.51
N SER A 23 0.02 -33.04 11.09
CA SER A 23 0.23 -33.20 12.54
C SER A 23 1.55 -32.60 13.05
N ASN A 24 2.45 -32.19 12.15
CA ASN A 24 3.77 -31.60 12.47
C ASN A 24 3.82 -30.07 12.37
N ARG A 25 2.67 -29.39 12.49
CA ARG A 25 2.51 -27.96 12.22
C ARG A 25 3.48 -27.06 13.00
N VAL A 26 3.83 -27.44 14.23
CA VAL A 26 4.72 -26.65 15.10
C VAL A 26 6.17 -26.73 14.62
N ALA A 27 6.67 -27.93 14.29
CA ALA A 27 8.03 -28.11 13.81
C ALA A 27 8.20 -27.54 12.39
N ASP A 28 7.19 -27.69 11.52
CA ASP A 28 7.20 -27.10 10.17
C ASP A 28 7.23 -25.57 10.25
N ALA A 29 6.45 -24.98 11.15
CA ALA A 29 6.46 -23.55 11.42
C ALA A 29 7.81 -23.04 11.97
N LEU A 30 8.43 -23.80 12.89
CA LEU A 30 9.75 -23.48 13.44
C LEU A 30 10.86 -23.58 12.38
N SER A 31 10.84 -24.64 11.57
CA SER A 31 11.79 -24.86 10.48
C SER A 31 11.67 -23.78 9.40
N GLY A 32 10.44 -23.41 9.01
CA GLY A 32 10.19 -22.35 8.03
C GLY A 32 10.71 -20.98 8.48
N ARG A 33 10.51 -20.62 9.75
CA ARG A 33 11.02 -19.34 10.30
C ARG A 33 12.54 -19.31 10.39
N ALA A 34 13.16 -20.39 10.85
CA ALA A 34 14.61 -20.48 10.94
C ALA A 34 15.26 -20.39 9.55
N SER A 35 14.70 -21.12 8.57
CA SER A 35 15.13 -21.06 7.17
C SER A 35 15.05 -19.64 6.61
N LEU A 36 13.92 -18.95 6.83
CA LEU A 36 13.73 -17.57 6.37
C LEU A 36 14.78 -16.60 6.94
N LEU A 37 15.07 -16.66 8.23
CA LEU A 37 16.07 -15.78 8.86
C LEU A 37 17.48 -16.04 8.33
N VAL A 38 17.85 -17.30 8.11
CA VAL A 38 19.15 -17.68 7.54
C VAL A 38 19.30 -17.13 6.13
N THR A 39 18.29 -17.30 5.28
CA THR A 39 18.32 -16.77 3.90
C THR A 39 18.46 -15.25 3.90
N LEU A 40 17.66 -14.54 4.70
CA LEU A 40 17.71 -13.08 4.75
C LEU A 40 19.05 -12.57 5.29
N ALA A 41 19.63 -13.23 6.29
CA ALA A 41 20.95 -12.87 6.82
C ALA A 41 22.09 -13.08 5.79
N GLN A 42 21.92 -13.98 4.83
CA GLN A 42 22.89 -14.19 3.74
C GLN A 42 22.69 -13.20 2.59
N GLU A 43 21.45 -12.85 2.27
CA GLU A 43 21.11 -11.97 1.14
C GLU A 43 21.18 -10.48 1.47
N ILE A 44 21.03 -10.11 2.75
CA ILE A 44 20.91 -8.72 3.19
C ILE A 44 22.03 -8.41 4.19
N VAL A 45 22.95 -7.55 3.76
CA VAL A 45 23.99 -6.99 4.62
C VAL A 45 23.34 -6.15 5.72
N GLY A 46 23.70 -6.39 6.98
CA GLY A 46 23.15 -5.65 8.10
C GLY A 46 21.73 -6.09 8.50
N PHE A 47 21.28 -7.28 8.09
CA PHE A 47 19.94 -7.78 8.45
C PHE A 47 19.70 -7.80 9.97
N GLU A 48 20.75 -7.99 10.76
CA GLU A 48 20.72 -7.93 12.22
C GLU A 48 20.23 -6.59 12.78
N CYS A 49 20.48 -5.48 12.06
CA CYS A 49 20.04 -4.14 12.46
C CYS A 49 18.51 -3.99 12.45
N LEU A 50 17.78 -4.90 11.78
CA LEU A 50 16.31 -4.92 11.80
C LEU A 50 15.75 -4.96 13.22
N LYS A 51 16.48 -5.56 14.16
CA LYS A 51 16.07 -5.69 15.57
C LYS A 51 15.99 -4.33 16.26
N GLU A 52 16.90 -3.42 15.94
CA GLU A 52 16.98 -2.08 16.52
C GLU A 52 15.83 -1.20 16.02
N LEU A 53 15.40 -1.42 14.78
CA LEU A 53 14.32 -0.64 14.15
C LEU A 53 12.96 -0.84 14.83
N TYR A 54 12.75 -1.92 15.58
CA TYR A 54 11.48 -2.13 16.27
C TYR A 54 11.22 -1.15 17.42
N GLU A 55 12.27 -0.55 18.01
CA GLU A 55 12.14 0.29 19.20
C GLU A 55 11.40 1.61 18.90
N ASP A 56 11.67 2.17 17.71
CA ASP A 56 11.10 3.46 17.27
C ASP A 56 9.91 3.29 16.31
N ASP A 57 9.63 2.08 15.84
CA ASP A 57 8.59 1.81 14.85
C ASP A 57 7.17 1.93 15.44
N ASP A 58 6.32 2.78 14.84
CA ASP A 58 4.97 3.05 15.33
C ASP A 58 4.04 1.82 15.31
N ASP A 59 4.25 0.92 14.35
CA ASP A 59 3.44 -0.29 14.18
C ASP A 59 3.89 -1.39 15.15
N PHE A 60 5.18 -1.48 15.46
CA PHE A 60 5.75 -2.61 16.17
C PHE A 60 6.28 -2.33 17.59
N LYS A 61 6.64 -1.10 17.96
CA LYS A 61 7.28 -0.81 19.27
C LYS A 61 6.49 -1.33 20.46
N LYS A 62 5.16 -1.14 20.44
CA LYS A 62 4.28 -1.56 21.54
C LYS A 62 4.21 -3.08 21.65
N VAL A 63 4.05 -3.78 20.52
CA VAL A 63 3.94 -5.25 20.52
C VAL A 63 5.31 -5.88 20.80
N ARG A 64 6.40 -5.29 20.31
CA ARG A 64 7.78 -5.70 20.58
C ARG A 64 8.10 -5.65 22.08
N ALA A 65 7.78 -4.54 22.74
CA ALA A 65 7.98 -4.36 24.18
C ALA A 65 7.17 -5.39 25.00
N LYS A 66 5.91 -5.61 24.64
CA LYS A 66 5.07 -6.64 25.29
C LYS A 66 5.63 -8.04 25.14
N CYS A 67 6.07 -8.41 23.94
CA CYS A 67 6.69 -9.71 23.71
C CYS A 67 8.03 -9.87 24.44
N SER A 68 8.82 -8.80 24.59
CA SER A 68 10.04 -8.80 25.44
C SER A 68 9.71 -9.07 26.90
N ASN A 69 8.60 -8.51 27.40
CA ASN A 69 8.13 -8.69 28.77
C ASN A 69 7.40 -10.03 29.00
N HIS A 70 7.45 -10.95 28.02
CA HIS A 70 6.72 -12.22 28.04
C HIS A 70 5.19 -12.07 28.21
N GLU A 71 4.64 -10.90 27.87
CA GLU A 71 3.20 -10.70 27.84
C GLU A 71 2.61 -11.39 26.61
N SER A 72 1.51 -12.13 26.81
CA SER A 72 0.82 -12.78 25.72
C SER A 72 0.22 -11.75 24.77
N GLN A 73 0.61 -11.80 23.50
CA GLN A 73 0.01 -11.03 22.42
C GLN A 73 -0.53 -11.99 21.37
N ALA A 74 -1.78 -11.77 20.97
CA ALA A 74 -2.47 -12.63 20.03
C ALA A 74 -1.69 -12.73 18.71
N ASN A 75 -1.10 -13.91 18.47
CA ASN A 75 -0.32 -14.30 17.30
C ASN A 75 1.06 -13.63 17.12
N TYR A 76 1.54 -12.83 18.07
CA TYR A 76 2.89 -12.23 18.00
C TYR A 76 3.86 -12.90 18.96
N PHE A 77 5.10 -13.10 18.51
CA PHE A 77 6.18 -13.64 19.36
C PHE A 77 7.56 -13.25 18.83
N LEU A 78 8.57 -13.45 19.68
CA LEU A 78 9.97 -13.21 19.34
C LEU A 78 10.69 -14.51 19.03
N ASN A 79 11.50 -14.47 17.97
CA ASN A 79 12.42 -15.54 17.61
C ASN A 79 13.79 -14.91 17.31
N GLU A 80 14.81 -15.25 18.10
CA GLU A 80 16.18 -14.72 17.96
C GLU A 80 16.27 -13.17 17.92
N GLY A 81 15.32 -12.49 18.57
CA GLY A 81 15.21 -11.03 18.60
C GLY A 81 14.37 -10.42 17.47
N TYR A 82 13.93 -11.22 16.50
CA TYR A 82 13.02 -10.80 15.43
C TYR A 82 11.56 -11.02 15.81
N LEU A 83 10.69 -10.09 15.43
CA LEU A 83 9.27 -10.16 15.72
C LEU A 83 8.55 -10.93 14.61
N PHE A 84 7.73 -11.91 14.99
CA PHE A 84 6.90 -12.68 14.08
C PHE A 84 5.42 -12.51 14.40
N LYS A 85 4.60 -12.53 13.35
CA LYS A 85 3.15 -12.70 13.43
C LYS A 85 2.78 -14.05 12.80
N GLY A 86 2.49 -15.05 13.61
CA GLY A 86 2.37 -16.43 13.11
C GLY A 86 3.69 -16.89 12.46
N ASN A 87 3.69 -17.14 11.14
CA ASN A 87 4.91 -17.52 10.41
C ASN A 87 5.57 -16.36 9.65
N GLN A 88 4.97 -15.18 9.69
CA GLN A 88 5.42 -14.02 8.93
C GLN A 88 6.40 -13.19 9.76
N LEU A 89 7.54 -12.84 9.18
CA LEU A 89 8.49 -11.90 9.78
C LEU A 89 7.92 -10.48 9.71
N CYS A 90 7.86 -9.79 10.85
CA CYS A 90 7.39 -8.40 10.92
C CYS A 90 8.48 -7.45 10.42
N ILE A 91 8.18 -6.66 9.38
CA ILE A 91 9.15 -5.75 8.75
C ILE A 91 8.82 -4.30 9.15
N PRO A 92 9.62 -3.66 10.03
CA PRO A 92 9.44 -2.26 10.38
C PRO A 92 9.72 -1.32 9.20
N VAL A 93 9.30 -0.07 9.33
CA VAL A 93 9.54 0.98 8.33
C VAL A 93 11.04 1.14 8.12
N SER A 94 11.51 0.74 6.93
CA SER A 94 12.95 0.61 6.63
C SER A 94 13.20 0.48 5.13
N SER A 95 14.45 0.67 4.71
CA SER A 95 14.90 0.39 3.35
C SER A 95 14.75 -1.08 2.96
N LEU A 96 14.71 -2.00 3.93
CA LEU A 96 14.43 -3.42 3.69
C LEU A 96 13.01 -3.61 3.15
N LYS A 97 12.01 -2.89 3.69
CA LYS A 97 10.64 -2.93 3.18
C LYS A 97 10.61 -2.60 1.68
N GLU A 98 11.28 -1.52 1.28
CA GLU A 98 11.35 -1.10 -0.13
C GLU A 98 12.10 -2.11 -1.01
N LYS A 99 13.19 -2.71 -0.50
CA LYS A 99 13.92 -3.77 -1.21
C LYS A 99 13.05 -4.99 -1.45
N LEU A 100 12.32 -5.48 -0.43
CA LEU A 100 11.45 -6.65 -0.56
C LEU A 100 10.33 -6.43 -1.58
N ILE A 101 9.76 -5.22 -1.60
CA ILE A 101 8.77 -4.81 -2.60
C ILE A 101 9.42 -4.82 -4.00
N ARG A 102 10.58 -4.17 -4.16
CA ARG A 102 11.27 -4.06 -5.44
C ARG A 102 11.75 -5.40 -5.99
N ASP A 103 12.30 -6.29 -5.17
CA ASP A 103 12.86 -7.57 -5.62
C ASP A 103 11.79 -8.47 -6.23
N LEU A 104 10.56 -8.40 -5.72
CA LEU A 104 9.43 -9.14 -6.28
C LEU A 104 8.78 -8.44 -7.48
N HIS A 105 8.89 -7.12 -7.59
CA HIS A 105 8.48 -6.37 -8.78
C HIS A 105 9.53 -6.36 -9.91
N GLY A 106 10.81 -6.59 -9.60
CA GLY A 106 11.96 -6.44 -10.51
C GLY A 106 12.24 -7.64 -11.43
N GLY A 107 11.45 -8.70 -11.36
CA GLY A 107 11.47 -9.78 -12.34
C GLY A 107 10.92 -9.28 -13.68
N GLY A 108 11.81 -8.80 -14.55
CA GLY A 108 11.54 -8.05 -15.79
C GLY A 108 10.74 -8.73 -16.91
N LEU A 109 9.81 -9.63 -16.59
CA LEU A 109 8.86 -10.24 -17.53
C LEU A 109 7.38 -10.03 -17.17
N SER A 110 7.07 -9.41 -16.03
CA SER A 110 5.67 -9.24 -15.59
C SER A 110 5.14 -7.83 -15.85
N GLY A 111 5.16 -7.43 -17.11
CA GLY A 111 4.18 -6.46 -17.58
C GLY A 111 2.81 -7.12 -17.52
N HIS A 112 1.91 -6.56 -16.70
CA HIS A 112 0.45 -6.69 -16.83
C HIS A 112 -0.30 -7.82 -16.09
N LEU A 113 0.35 -8.74 -15.38
CA LEU A 113 -0.27 -9.75 -14.51
C LEU A 113 0.56 -9.91 -13.22
N ASP A 114 -0.07 -10.23 -12.08
CA ASP A 114 0.54 -10.69 -10.81
C ASP A 114 0.75 -9.71 -9.63
N LEU A 115 -0.05 -8.64 -9.48
CA LEU A 115 -0.12 -7.93 -8.18
C LEU A 115 -0.59 -8.87 -7.06
N ASP A 116 -1.62 -9.68 -7.31
CA ASP A 116 -2.14 -10.64 -6.33
C ASP A 116 -1.11 -11.72 -5.98
N LYS A 117 -0.29 -12.17 -6.93
CA LYS A 117 0.79 -13.13 -6.63
C LYS A 117 1.97 -12.46 -5.93
N THR A 118 2.26 -11.19 -6.22
CA THR A 118 3.28 -10.41 -5.50
C THR A 118 2.86 -10.21 -4.04
N ILE A 119 1.60 -9.81 -3.81
CA ILE A 119 1.01 -9.71 -2.48
C ILE A 119 1.03 -11.08 -1.80
N ALA A 120 0.58 -12.15 -2.47
CA ALA A 120 0.59 -13.49 -1.89
C ALA A 120 2.00 -13.97 -1.53
N GLY A 121 3.00 -13.74 -2.38
CA GLY A 121 4.40 -14.12 -2.13
C GLY A 121 5.08 -13.31 -1.02
N LEU A 122 4.61 -12.09 -0.77
CA LEU A 122 5.02 -11.30 0.40
C LEU A 122 4.28 -11.73 1.66
N GLU A 123 2.96 -11.90 1.59
CA GLU A 123 2.13 -12.35 2.72
C GLU A 123 2.49 -13.78 3.17
N GLU A 124 3.11 -14.60 2.33
CA GLU A 124 3.61 -15.91 2.75
C GLU A 124 4.72 -15.80 3.83
N ARG A 125 5.57 -14.78 3.75
CA ARG A 125 6.83 -14.69 4.52
C ARG A 125 6.95 -13.47 5.41
N PHE A 126 6.25 -12.40 5.08
CA PHE A 126 6.41 -11.09 5.70
C PHE A 126 5.07 -10.49 6.12
N TYR A 127 5.14 -9.65 7.14
CA TYR A 127 4.00 -8.91 7.64
C TYR A 127 4.38 -7.47 7.94
N TRP A 128 3.56 -6.54 7.47
CA TRP A 128 3.42 -5.22 8.04
C TRP A 128 2.00 -4.70 7.77
N PRO A 129 1.46 -3.81 8.61
CA PRO A 129 0.02 -3.48 8.54
C PRO A 129 -0.43 -2.95 7.19
N GLN A 130 0.44 -2.25 6.46
CA GLN A 130 0.14 -1.62 5.16
C GLN A 130 0.71 -2.40 3.96
N LEU A 131 1.06 -3.70 4.09
CA LEU A 131 1.69 -4.50 3.03
C LEU A 131 0.99 -4.41 1.69
N LYS A 132 -0.33 -4.62 1.64
CA LYS A 132 -1.08 -4.55 0.38
C LYS A 132 -1.08 -3.17 -0.25
N ARG A 133 -0.99 -2.10 0.56
CA ARG A 133 -0.90 -0.72 0.09
C ARG A 133 0.50 -0.42 -0.42
N ASP A 134 1.53 -0.83 0.31
CA ASP A 134 2.93 -0.56 -0.05
C ASP A 134 3.36 -1.35 -1.29
N VAL A 135 2.82 -2.57 -1.47
CA VAL A 135 2.99 -3.44 -2.66
C VAL A 135 2.05 -3.05 -3.78
N GLY A 136 0.88 -2.53 -3.42
CA GLY A 136 -0.07 -1.90 -4.31
C GLY A 136 0.53 -0.63 -4.88
N THR A 137 1.42 -0.80 -5.86
CA THR A 137 1.89 0.17 -6.84
C THR A 137 0.75 1.18 -7.04
N ILE A 138 0.87 2.42 -6.51
CA ILE A 138 -0.20 3.42 -6.61
C ILE A 138 -0.42 3.69 -8.09
N ASN A 139 -1.46 3.07 -8.61
CA ASN A 139 -1.76 2.97 -10.03
C ASN A 139 -3.02 3.79 -10.25
N LEU A 140 -2.82 5.04 -10.65
CA LEU A 140 -3.91 5.98 -10.76
C LEU A 140 -4.51 5.96 -12.16
N ALA A 141 -5.82 6.09 -12.24
CA ALA A 141 -6.51 6.55 -13.42
C ALA A 141 -6.87 8.03 -13.23
N MET A 142 -6.76 8.82 -14.29
CA MET A 142 -7.10 10.24 -14.29
C MET A 142 -8.09 10.54 -15.41
N ASP A 143 -9.03 11.43 -15.13
CA ASP A 143 -10.05 11.86 -16.09
C ASP A 143 -10.58 13.27 -15.73
N PHE A 144 -11.29 13.90 -16.66
CA PHE A 144 -12.05 15.13 -16.43
C PHE A 144 -13.53 14.92 -16.69
N VAL A 145 -14.35 15.30 -15.71
CA VAL A 145 -15.79 15.51 -15.96
C VAL A 145 -15.98 16.89 -16.58
N LEU A 146 -16.44 16.88 -17.83
CA LEU A 146 -16.66 18.06 -18.66
C LEU A 146 -18.13 18.48 -18.65
N GLY A 147 -18.40 19.69 -19.14
CA GLY A 147 -19.77 20.14 -19.45
C GLY A 147 -20.61 20.57 -18.24
N LEU A 148 -19.97 20.90 -17.11
CA LEU A 148 -20.68 21.42 -15.95
C LEU A 148 -21.02 22.90 -16.13
N PRO A 149 -22.18 23.36 -15.61
CA PRO A 149 -22.49 24.78 -15.59
C PRO A 149 -21.44 25.53 -14.76
N GLN A 150 -21.01 26.68 -15.28
CA GLN A 150 -20.02 27.50 -14.60
C GLN A 150 -20.59 28.02 -13.28
N THR A 151 -19.90 27.71 -12.17
CA THR A 151 -20.25 28.23 -10.85
C THR A 151 -19.96 29.73 -10.75
N GLN A 152 -20.51 30.41 -9.74
CA GLN A 152 -20.20 31.81 -9.43
C GLN A 152 -18.69 32.09 -9.23
N ARG A 153 -17.92 31.06 -8.86
CA ARG A 153 -16.45 31.15 -8.69
C ARG A 153 -15.67 30.80 -9.97
N GLY A 154 -16.37 30.57 -11.07
CA GLY A 154 -15.81 30.27 -12.38
C GLY A 154 -15.22 28.86 -12.52
N VAL A 155 -15.60 27.92 -11.64
CA VAL A 155 -15.29 26.48 -11.78
C VAL A 155 -16.34 25.84 -12.68
N ASP A 156 -15.90 25.05 -13.65
CA ASP A 156 -16.72 24.39 -14.68
C ASP A 156 -16.25 22.95 -15.00
N TYR A 157 -15.12 22.49 -14.44
CA TYR A 157 -14.55 21.14 -14.65
C TYR A 157 -14.32 20.44 -13.31
N ILE A 158 -14.42 19.11 -13.28
CA ILE A 158 -13.95 18.29 -12.13
C ILE A 158 -12.84 17.37 -12.62
N PHE A 159 -11.66 17.50 -12.00
CA PHE A 159 -10.54 16.59 -12.20
C PHE A 159 -10.70 15.39 -11.28
N VAL A 160 -10.79 14.20 -11.86
CA VAL A 160 -11.04 12.95 -11.16
C VAL A 160 -9.75 12.13 -11.14
N VAL A 161 -9.36 11.68 -9.95
CA VAL A 161 -8.22 10.77 -9.77
C VAL A 161 -8.70 9.54 -9.03
N VAL A 162 -8.49 8.37 -9.61
CA VAL A 162 -8.95 7.09 -9.07
C VAL A 162 -7.77 6.17 -8.84
N ASP A 163 -7.57 5.69 -7.62
CA ASP A 163 -6.72 4.52 -7.40
C ASP A 163 -7.42 3.27 -7.93
N ARG A 164 -6.81 2.63 -8.93
CA ARG A 164 -7.41 1.45 -9.59
C ARG A 164 -7.47 0.23 -8.67
N PHE A 165 -6.66 0.17 -7.62
CA PHE A 165 -6.67 -0.92 -6.65
C PHE A 165 -7.76 -0.72 -5.61
N SER A 166 -7.64 0.32 -4.76
CA SER A 166 -8.59 0.55 -3.67
C SER A 166 -9.95 1.06 -4.14
N LYS A 167 -10.03 1.55 -5.39
CA LYS A 167 -11.14 2.34 -5.93
C LYS A 167 -11.31 3.68 -5.21
N MET A 168 -10.30 4.17 -4.50
CA MET A 168 -10.38 5.49 -3.87
C MET A 168 -10.41 6.57 -4.94
N VAL A 169 -11.32 7.53 -4.79
CA VAL A 169 -11.51 8.62 -5.75
C VAL A 169 -11.24 9.97 -5.07
N HIS A 170 -10.61 10.88 -5.80
CA HIS A 170 -10.51 12.31 -5.49
C HIS A 170 -11.27 13.12 -6.54
N PHE A 171 -12.18 13.98 -6.09
CA PHE A 171 -12.93 14.90 -6.95
C PHE A 171 -12.43 16.34 -6.75
N ILE A 172 -11.62 16.81 -7.69
CA ILE A 172 -10.91 18.09 -7.57
C ILE A 172 -11.53 19.12 -8.50
N ALA A 173 -12.23 20.11 -7.94
CA ALA A 173 -12.81 21.21 -8.69
C ALA A 173 -11.75 22.06 -9.42
N CYS A 174 -11.88 22.24 -10.73
CA CYS A 174 -10.97 23.04 -11.55
C CYS A 174 -11.68 23.82 -12.67
N LYS A 175 -10.92 24.65 -13.40
CA LYS A 175 -11.44 25.45 -14.50
C LYS A 175 -11.05 24.82 -15.84
N LYS A 176 -11.89 24.90 -16.87
CA LYS A 176 -11.57 24.50 -18.24
C LYS A 176 -10.29 25.13 -18.76
N THR A 177 -10.02 26.37 -18.35
CA THR A 177 -8.85 27.14 -18.80
C THR A 177 -7.58 26.82 -18.02
N ILE A 178 -7.63 25.91 -17.04
CA ILE A 178 -6.45 25.53 -16.27
C ILE A 178 -5.39 24.88 -17.19
N ASP A 179 -4.13 25.21 -16.91
CA ASP A 179 -2.96 24.67 -17.60
C ASP A 179 -2.39 23.45 -16.86
N ALA A 180 -1.48 22.74 -17.52
CA ALA A 180 -0.88 21.53 -16.96
C ALA A 180 -0.08 21.81 -15.67
N SER A 181 0.53 22.99 -15.54
CA SER A 181 1.30 23.35 -14.35
C SER A 181 0.43 23.47 -13.11
N ASN A 182 -0.75 24.11 -13.24
CA ASN A 182 -1.67 24.23 -12.11
C ASN A 182 -2.45 22.93 -11.86
N ILE A 183 -2.71 22.10 -12.88
CA ILE A 183 -3.20 20.73 -12.65
C ILE A 183 -2.20 19.92 -11.83
N ALA A 184 -0.89 20.02 -12.10
CA ALA A 184 0.12 19.35 -11.28
C ALA A 184 0.09 19.87 -9.84
N LYS A 185 0.00 21.18 -9.62
CA LYS A 185 -0.13 21.71 -8.25
C LYS A 185 -1.35 21.16 -7.51
N LEU A 186 -2.50 21.07 -8.18
CA LEU A 186 -3.69 20.45 -7.61
C LEU A 186 -3.47 18.98 -7.30
N PHE A 187 -2.87 18.23 -8.23
CA PHE A 187 -2.55 16.82 -8.06
C PHE A 187 -1.63 16.59 -6.86
N PHE A 188 -0.57 17.39 -6.72
CA PHE A 188 0.35 17.27 -5.58
C PHE A 188 -0.33 17.63 -4.26
N ARG A 189 -1.15 18.69 -4.25
CA ARG A 189 -1.83 19.17 -3.04
C ARG A 189 -2.89 18.20 -2.54
N GLU A 190 -3.69 17.63 -3.45
CA GLU A 190 -4.85 16.81 -3.08
C GLU A 190 -4.52 15.32 -3.05
N VAL A 191 -3.66 14.83 -3.95
CA VAL A 191 -3.39 13.39 -4.10
C VAL A 191 -2.04 13.01 -3.51
N VAL A 192 -0.93 13.57 -4.01
CA VAL A 192 0.42 13.16 -3.58
C VAL A 192 0.64 13.42 -2.10
N ARG A 193 0.12 14.53 -1.57
CA ARG A 193 0.16 14.85 -0.14
C ARG A 193 -0.43 13.74 0.75
N LEU A 194 -1.47 13.05 0.27
CA LEU A 194 -2.19 12.05 1.06
C LEU A 194 -1.69 10.61 0.79
N HIS A 195 -1.29 10.35 -0.46
CA HIS A 195 -1.04 8.99 -0.93
C HIS A 195 0.42 8.72 -1.28
N GLY A 196 1.22 9.76 -1.50
CA GLY A 196 2.57 9.65 -2.04
C GLY A 196 2.59 9.73 -3.57
N VAL A 197 3.79 9.59 -4.13
CA VAL A 197 4.02 9.66 -5.57
C VAL A 197 3.54 8.36 -6.24
N PRO A 198 2.70 8.43 -7.28
CA PRO A 198 2.23 7.25 -7.97
C PRO A 198 3.35 6.57 -8.75
N THR A 199 3.30 5.26 -8.82
CA THR A 199 4.21 4.42 -9.61
C THR A 199 3.77 4.34 -11.07
N SER A 200 2.46 4.35 -11.33
CA SER A 200 1.95 4.55 -12.69
C SER A 200 0.66 5.38 -12.72
N ILE A 201 0.49 6.08 -13.83
CA ILE A 201 -0.70 6.88 -14.11
C ILE A 201 -1.22 6.45 -15.48
N THR A 202 -2.50 6.15 -15.56
CA THR A 202 -3.23 5.96 -16.81
C THR A 202 -4.15 7.14 -17.03
N SER A 203 -3.97 7.82 -18.15
CA SER A 203 -4.84 8.94 -18.53
C SER A 203 -5.48 8.65 -19.87
N ASP A 204 -6.67 9.21 -20.05
CA ASP A 204 -7.25 9.41 -21.37
C ASP A 204 -6.44 10.45 -22.18
N ARG A 205 -6.83 10.66 -23.45
CA ARG A 205 -6.08 11.53 -24.37
C ARG A 205 -6.43 13.01 -24.23
N ASP A 206 -6.72 13.52 -23.03
CA ASP A 206 -6.86 14.96 -22.85
C ASP A 206 -5.51 15.65 -23.09
N THR A 207 -5.51 16.58 -24.04
CA THR A 207 -4.36 17.43 -24.42
C THR A 207 -3.70 18.13 -23.23
N LYS A 208 -4.43 18.41 -22.13
CA LYS A 208 -3.91 19.04 -20.91
C LYS A 208 -3.01 18.09 -20.10
N ILE A 209 -3.35 16.80 -20.06
CA ILE A 209 -2.58 15.76 -19.36
C ILE A 209 -1.44 15.21 -20.24
N LEU A 210 -1.40 15.62 -21.51
CA LEU A 210 -0.37 15.22 -22.49
C LEU A 210 0.69 16.28 -22.79
N SER A 211 0.71 17.39 -22.04
CA SER A 211 1.74 18.42 -22.25
C SER A 211 3.16 17.87 -22.03
N HIS A 212 4.14 18.43 -22.74
CA HIS A 212 5.57 18.12 -22.51
C HIS A 212 5.96 18.29 -21.04
N PHE A 213 5.39 19.28 -20.36
CA PHE A 213 5.56 19.50 -18.94
C PHE A 213 5.15 18.25 -18.13
N TRP A 214 3.95 17.70 -18.36
CA TRP A 214 3.42 16.55 -17.61
C TRP A 214 4.27 15.29 -17.82
N ILE A 215 4.65 15.01 -19.07
CA ILE A 215 5.50 13.86 -19.41
C ILE A 215 6.86 13.99 -18.72
N THR A 216 7.46 15.18 -18.74
CA THR A 216 8.77 15.42 -18.15
C THR A 216 8.72 15.34 -16.62
N LEU A 217 7.67 15.91 -16.01
CA LEU A 217 7.44 15.86 -14.58
C LEU A 217 7.44 14.41 -14.08
N TRP A 218 6.60 13.55 -14.66
CA TRP A 218 6.49 12.16 -14.21
C TRP A 218 7.70 11.31 -14.55
N ARG A 219 8.43 11.63 -15.63
CA ARG A 219 9.74 11.02 -15.90
C ARG A 219 10.75 11.32 -14.78
N ILE A 220 10.79 12.54 -14.27
CA ILE A 220 11.67 12.92 -13.15
C ILE A 220 11.29 12.14 -11.88
N PHE A 221 10.00 11.94 -11.63
CA PHE A 221 9.51 11.17 -10.49
C PHE A 221 9.55 9.65 -10.68
N GLY A 222 10.02 9.14 -11.82
CA GLY A 222 10.07 7.70 -12.12
C GLY A 222 8.70 7.05 -12.30
N THR A 223 7.65 7.84 -12.51
CA THR A 223 6.27 7.36 -12.70
C THR A 223 6.03 6.97 -14.15
N THR A 224 5.49 5.77 -14.36
CA THR A 224 5.14 5.30 -15.71
C THR A 224 3.82 5.90 -16.17
N LEU A 225 3.82 6.59 -17.33
CA LEU A 225 2.61 7.12 -17.95
C LEU A 225 2.07 6.17 -19.03
N ASN A 226 0.86 5.67 -18.81
CA ASN A 226 0.14 4.78 -19.73
C ASN A 226 -1.01 5.55 -20.42
N ARG A 227 -1.21 5.31 -21.71
CA ARG A 227 -2.28 5.92 -22.50
C ARG A 227 -3.42 4.92 -22.69
N SER A 228 -4.67 5.31 -22.42
CA SER A 228 -5.83 4.50 -22.84
C SER A 228 -6.16 4.70 -24.32
N SER A 229 -6.78 3.69 -24.94
CA SER A 229 -7.04 3.62 -26.39
C SER A 229 -8.47 3.98 -26.82
N THR A 230 -9.34 4.44 -25.93
CA THR A 230 -10.75 4.72 -26.25
C THR A 230 -11.16 6.13 -25.86
N ALA A 231 -11.62 6.88 -26.86
CA ALA A 231 -12.50 8.02 -26.66
C ALA A 231 -13.94 7.52 -26.49
N HIS A 232 -14.77 8.37 -25.87
CA HIS A 232 -16.23 8.46 -25.98
C HIS A 232 -17.14 7.99 -24.82
N PRO A 233 -18.32 8.65 -24.68
CA PRO A 233 -18.76 9.33 -23.46
C PRO A 233 -19.99 8.67 -22.82
N GLN A 234 -20.35 9.07 -21.61
CA GLN A 234 -21.77 9.07 -21.25
C GLN A 234 -22.11 10.07 -20.14
N THR A 235 -22.84 11.09 -20.57
CA THR A 235 -23.81 11.85 -19.77
C THR A 235 -24.91 10.90 -19.30
N ASN A 236 -25.26 10.94 -18.01
CA ASN A 236 -26.66 10.82 -17.65
C ASN A 236 -27.05 11.81 -16.54
N SER A 237 -28.26 12.29 -16.73
CA SER A 237 -28.98 13.43 -16.20
C SER A 237 -29.16 13.51 -14.68
N GLN A 238 -29.30 14.76 -14.22
CA GLN A 238 -29.76 15.24 -12.91
C GLN A 238 -28.77 15.23 -11.74
N ALA A 239 -28.12 16.38 -11.53
CA ALA A 239 -27.99 16.99 -10.20
C ALA A 239 -27.60 18.47 -10.37
N GLU A 240 -28.62 19.34 -10.28
CA GLU A 240 -28.45 20.77 -10.11
C GLU A 240 -27.80 21.09 -8.75
N VAL A 241 -26.93 22.09 -8.77
CA VAL A 241 -26.63 23.02 -7.66
C VAL A 241 -26.40 22.37 -6.29
N THR A 242 -25.14 22.11 -5.92
CA THR A 242 -24.56 22.78 -4.74
C THR A 242 -23.03 22.72 -4.72
N ASN A 243 -22.44 23.82 -4.27
CA ASN A 243 -21.01 24.16 -4.23
C ASN A 243 -20.16 23.16 -3.43
N ARG A 244 -18.85 23.08 -3.79
CA ARG A 244 -17.64 22.62 -3.08
C ARG A 244 -17.78 21.64 -1.89
N THR A 245 -18.65 21.93 -0.93
CA THR A 245 -19.14 21.01 0.10
C THR A 245 -19.72 19.72 -0.49
N LEU A 246 -20.44 19.78 -1.63
CA LEU A 246 -20.94 18.56 -2.28
C LEU A 246 -19.85 17.70 -2.90
N GLY A 247 -18.79 18.29 -3.43
CA GLY A 247 -17.66 17.53 -3.95
C GLY A 247 -17.06 16.64 -2.86
N ASN A 248 -16.81 17.23 -1.69
CA ASN A 248 -16.31 16.51 -0.52
C ASN A 248 -17.34 15.53 0.07
N MET A 249 -18.63 15.87 0.09
CA MET A 249 -19.69 14.95 0.55
C MET A 249 -19.86 13.75 -0.38
N VAL A 250 -19.80 13.97 -1.69
CA VAL A 250 -19.86 12.91 -2.72
C VAL A 250 -18.61 12.06 -2.66
N GLU A 251 -17.44 12.66 -2.55
CA GLU A 251 -16.17 11.94 -2.38
C GLU A 251 -16.19 11.08 -1.11
N PHE A 252 -16.61 11.67 0.01
CA PHE A 252 -16.74 10.95 1.28
C PHE A 252 -17.74 9.81 1.18
N ALA A 253 -18.94 10.05 0.63
CA ALA A 253 -19.96 9.04 0.47
C ALA A 253 -19.46 7.89 -0.42
N TYR A 254 -18.79 8.22 -1.53
CA TYR A 254 -18.21 7.24 -2.45
C TYR A 254 -17.12 6.41 -1.76
N ASN A 255 -16.14 7.07 -1.13
CA ASN A 255 -15.01 6.40 -0.49
C ASN A 255 -15.41 5.64 0.79
N SER A 256 -16.57 5.95 1.38
CA SER A 256 -17.11 5.26 2.56
C SER A 256 -18.03 4.08 2.21
N ALA A 257 -18.57 4.04 0.98
CA ALA A 257 -19.47 2.98 0.54
C ALA A 257 -18.72 1.67 0.25
N VAL A 258 -19.31 0.53 0.60
CA VAL A 258 -18.75 -0.79 0.31
C VAL A 258 -18.82 -1.04 -1.20
N HIS A 259 -17.66 -1.28 -1.82
CA HIS A 259 -17.60 -1.56 -3.25
C HIS A 259 -17.76 -3.06 -3.52
N SER A 260 -18.56 -3.45 -4.52
CA SER A 260 -18.84 -4.85 -4.85
C SER A 260 -17.58 -5.64 -5.20
N ALA A 261 -16.65 -5.00 -5.91
CA ALA A 261 -15.38 -5.59 -6.34
C ALA A 261 -14.42 -5.93 -5.18
N THR A 262 -14.38 -5.11 -4.13
CA THR A 262 -13.40 -5.25 -3.04
C THR A 262 -14.02 -5.75 -1.73
N ARG A 263 -15.37 -5.81 -1.67
CA ARG A 263 -16.16 -6.13 -0.47
C ARG A 263 -15.88 -5.23 0.73
N LYS A 264 -15.18 -4.11 0.52
CA LYS A 264 -14.77 -3.13 1.53
C LYS A 264 -14.92 -1.73 0.95
N SER A 265 -14.96 -0.72 1.81
CA SER A 265 -14.97 0.66 1.33
C SER A 265 -13.56 1.08 0.86
N PRO A 266 -13.44 1.93 -0.17
CA PRO A 266 -12.14 2.44 -0.60
C PRO A 266 -11.33 3.07 0.52
N PHE A 267 -11.98 3.87 1.38
CA PHE A 267 -11.34 4.50 2.55
C PHE A 267 -10.76 3.44 3.50
N PHE A 268 -11.51 2.37 3.78
CA PHE A 268 -11.03 1.29 4.64
C PHE A 268 -9.86 0.53 3.98
N ILE A 269 -9.84 0.37 2.66
CA ILE A 269 -8.72 -0.28 1.97
C ILE A 269 -7.46 0.58 2.04
N VAL A 270 -7.59 1.90 1.92
CA VAL A 270 -6.46 2.83 1.93
C VAL A 270 -5.94 3.12 3.33
N TYR A 271 -6.83 3.31 4.31
CA TYR A 271 -6.47 3.77 5.65
C TYR A 271 -6.69 2.74 6.76
N ILE A 272 -7.33 1.59 6.47
CA ILE A 272 -7.66 0.54 7.46
C ILE A 272 -8.42 1.12 8.67
N ALA A 273 -9.21 2.16 8.40
CA ALA A 273 -10.02 2.87 9.37
C ALA A 273 -11.42 3.07 8.81
N VAL A 274 -12.40 3.21 9.70
CA VAL A 274 -13.74 3.66 9.30
C VAL A 274 -13.68 5.20 9.24
N PRO A 275 -14.18 5.82 8.16
CA PRO A 275 -14.15 7.27 8.03
C PRO A 275 -14.98 7.92 9.14
N ASN A 276 -14.35 8.78 9.95
CA ASN A 276 -14.96 9.32 11.16
C ASN A 276 -15.96 10.47 10.89
N HIS A 277 -15.77 11.27 9.83
CA HIS A 277 -16.70 12.35 9.42
C HIS A 277 -16.41 12.87 8.00
N VAL A 278 -17.40 13.54 7.39
CA VAL A 278 -17.37 14.13 6.02
C VAL A 278 -16.36 15.27 5.86
N VAL A 279 -15.88 15.85 6.96
CA VAL A 279 -14.91 16.94 6.99
C VAL A 279 -13.87 16.61 8.04
N ASP A 280 -12.69 16.20 7.59
CA ASP A 280 -11.56 15.92 8.47
C ASP A 280 -10.94 17.26 8.91
N LEU A 281 -11.43 17.82 10.02
CA LEU A 281 -10.79 18.94 10.71
C LEU A 281 -9.58 18.41 11.51
N VAL A 282 -8.56 17.92 10.81
CA VAL A 282 -7.26 17.63 11.43
C VAL A 282 -6.69 18.95 11.93
N LYS A 283 -6.47 19.07 13.24
CA LYS A 283 -5.67 20.17 13.79
C LYS A 283 -4.26 20.05 13.23
N LEU A 284 -3.88 20.99 12.37
CA LEU A 284 -2.49 21.15 11.98
C LEU A 284 -1.64 21.45 13.23
N PRO A 285 -0.43 20.88 13.34
CA PRO A 285 0.48 21.25 14.42
C PRO A 285 0.71 22.76 14.36
N ARG A 286 0.57 23.42 15.52
CA ARG A 286 1.03 24.80 15.66
C ARG A 286 2.55 24.74 15.61
N GLY A 287 3.14 25.52 14.71
CA GLY A 287 4.59 25.73 14.66
C GLY A 287 5.14 26.28 15.96
#